data_AF-A0A7J7N253-F1
#
_entry.id   AF-A0A7J7N253-F1
#
_cell.length_a   1.000
_cell.length_b   1.000
_cell.length_c   1.000
_cell.angle_alpha   90.00
_cell.angle_beta   90.00
_cell.angle_gamma   90.00
#
_symmetry.space_group_name_H-M   'P 1'
#
loop_
_entity.id
_entity.type
_entity.pdbx_description
1 polymer ?
#
loop_
_entity_poly.entity_id
_entity_poly.type
_entity_poly.pdbx_seq_one_letter_code
_entity_poly.pdbx_strand_id
1 'polypeptide(L)' 'MDPQVEPVAYICGDCGMENSLKPADVIQCRECGYRILYKKRTRRSKLILHHIGLFT' A
#
# COMPACT_ATOMS: atom_id res chain seq x y z
N MET A 1 1.56 20.59 -17.62
CA MET A 1 0.69 20.10 -16.53
C MET A 1 1.51 19.12 -15.73
N ASP A 2 1.78 19.42 -14.47
CA ASP A 2 2.59 18.55 -13.60
C ASP A 2 1.83 17.24 -13.31
N PRO A 3 2.43 16.06 -13.50
CA PRO A 3 1.75 14.79 -13.27
C PRO A 3 1.41 14.64 -11.79
N GLN A 4 0.11 14.63 -11.47
CA GLN A 4 -0.37 14.43 -10.10
C GLN A 4 0.01 13.01 -9.63
N VAL A 5 0.95 12.92 -8.69
CA VAL A 5 1.38 11.63 -8.13
C VAL A 5 0.27 11.10 -7.22
N GLU A 6 -0.37 10.00 -7.62
CA GLU A 6 -1.37 9.33 -6.79
C GLU A 6 -0.74 8.84 -5.47
N PRO A 7 -1.40 9.06 -4.32
CA PRO A 7 -0.87 8.63 -3.03
C PRO A 7 -0.80 7.10 -2.94
N VAL A 8 0.36 6.58 -2.53
CA VAL A 8 0.60 5.14 -2.35
C VAL A 8 0.04 4.69 -1.01
N ALA A 9 -0.80 3.65 -1.03
CA ALA A 9 -1.32 3.02 0.18
C ALA A 9 -0.31 2.01 0.76
N TYR A 10 -0.07 2.11 2.06
CA TYR A 10 0.74 1.19 2.85
C TYR A 10 -0.15 0.42 3.83
N ILE A 11 0.28 -0.75 4.28
CA ILE A 11 -0.42 -1.63 5.22
C ILE A 11 0.46 -1.82 6.45
N CYS A 12 -0.08 -1.59 7.65
CA CYS A 12 0.66 -1.81 8.88
C CYS A 12 0.99 -3.29 9.10
N GLY A 13 2.22 -3.60 9.50
CA GLY A 13 2.63 -4.98 9.75
C GLY A 13 2.03 -5.61 11.02
N ASP A 14 1.50 -4.80 11.93
CA ASP A 14 0.94 -5.27 13.21
C ASP A 14 -0.60 -5.26 13.18
N CYS A 15 -1.22 -4.09 13.00
CA CYS A 15 -2.69 -3.99 12.99
C CYS A 15 -3.33 -4.22 11.61
N GLY A 16 -2.55 -4.37 10.53
CA GLY A 16 -3.08 -4.58 9.18
C GLY A 16 -3.79 -3.38 8.55
N MET A 17 -3.87 -2.24 9.26
CA MET A 17 -4.59 -1.06 8.80
C MET A 17 -3.87 -0.35 7.65
N GLU A 18 -4.66 0.22 6.73
CA GLU A 18 -4.13 0.99 5.61
C GLU A 18 -3.72 2.39 6.06
N ASN A 19 -2.54 2.83 5.61
CA ASN A 19 -1.98 4.14 5.90
C ASN A 19 -1.60 4.85 4.61
N SER A 20 -2.02 6.11 4.47
CA SER A 20 -1.63 7.01 3.38
C SER A 20 -0.52 7.93 3.88
N LEU A 21 0.67 7.78 3.30
CA LEU A 21 1.85 8.57 3.64
C LEU A 21 2.30 9.37 2.41
N LYS A 22 2.64 10.64 2.63
CA LYS A 22 3.27 11.49 1.61
C LYS A 22 4.79 11.29 1.61
N PRO A 23 5.48 11.63 0.52
CA PRO A 23 6.94 11.74 0.54
C PRO A 23 7.38 12.67 1.68
N ALA A 24 8.41 12.27 2.42
CA ALA A 24 8.93 12.95 3.62
C ALA A 24 8.12 12.83 4.91
N ASP A 25 6.94 12.19 4.91
CA ASP A 25 6.24 11.87 6.16
C ASP A 25 7.02 10.82 6.97
N VAL A 26 6.92 10.90 8.30
CA VAL A 26 7.49 9.89 9.20
C VAL A 26 6.77 8.55 9.01
N ILE A 27 7.53 7.46 8.89
CA ILE A 27 6.98 6.11 8.79
C ILE A 27 6.44 5.68 10.15
N GLN A 28 5.12 5.84 10.33
CA GLN A 28 4.41 5.44 11.54
C GLN A 28 2.93 5.15 11.23
N CYS A 29 2.42 4.06 11.77
CA CYS A 29 1.00 3.74 11.71
C CYS A 29 0.20 4.73 12.58
N ARG A 30 -0.86 5.31 12.01
CA ARG A 30 -1.74 6.27 12.71
C ARG A 30 -2.60 5.64 13.80
N GLU A 31 -2.85 4.33 13.70
CA GLU A 31 -3.73 3.59 14.62
C GLU A 31 -2.96 3.02 15.82
N CYS A 32 -1.83 2.34 15.58
CA CYS A 32 -1.09 1.64 16.65
C CYS A 32 0.32 2.20 16.93
N GLY A 33 0.81 3.15 16.14
CA GLY A 33 2.16 3.71 16.32
C GLY A 33 3.32 2.81 15.87
N TYR A 34 3.03 1.60 15.37
CA TYR A 34 4.03 0.71 14.80
C TYR A 34 4.71 1.33 13.58
N ARG A 35 6.01 1.04 13.38
CA ARG A 35 6.86 1.76 12.41
C ARG A 35 7.23 0.94 11.17
N ILE A 36 6.71 -0.27 11.04
CA ILE A 36 6.92 -1.13 9.86
C ILE A 36 5.62 -1.20 9.08
N LEU A 37 5.66 -0.73 7.83
CA LEU A 37 4.54 -0.71 6.91
C LEU A 37 4.94 -1.39 5.60
N TYR A 38 4.06 -2.21 5.02
CA TYR A 38 4.23 -2.86 3.72
C TYR A 38 3.52 -2.07 2.61
N LYS A 39 4.09 -2.00 1.41
CA LYS A 39 3.39 -1.37 0.27
C LYS A 39 2.25 -2.26 -0.21
N LYS A 40 1.05 -1.69 -0.41
CA LYS A 40 -0.11 -2.44 -0.90
C LYS A 40 0.13 -2.95 -2.33
N ARG A 41 -0.25 -4.22 -2.59
CA ARG A 41 -0.13 -4.84 -3.91
C ARG A 41 -1.04 -4.15 -4.92
N THR A 42 -0.54 -3.82 -6.11
CA THR A 42 -1.35 -3.22 -7.18
C THR A 42 -2.11 -4.30 -7.95
N ARG A 43 -3.27 -3.92 -8.52
CA ARG A 43 -4.04 -4.82 -9.39
C ARG A 43 -3.41 -5.01 -10.77
N ARG A 44 -2.43 -4.16 -11.15
CA ARG A 44 -1.75 -4.24 -12.46
C ARG A 44 -1.04 -5.58 -12.68
N SER A 45 -0.50 -6.21 -11.63
CA SER A 45 0.09 -7.56 -11.72
C SER A 45 -0.95 -8.68 -11.81
N LYS A 46 -2.22 -8.43 -11.44
CA LYS A 46 -3.28 -9.45 -11.50
C LYS A 46 -3.76 -9.69 -12.93
N LEU A 47 -3.53 -8.81 -13.90
CA LEU A 47 -3.81 -9.13 -15.32
C LEU A 47 -3.02 -10.37 -15.77
N ILE A 48 -1.80 -10.56 -15.25
CA ILE A 48 -1.01 -11.77 -15.47
C ILE A 48 -1.59 -12.95 -14.69
N LEU A 49 -1.98 -12.77 -13.41
CA LEU A 49 -2.48 -13.89 -12.56
C LEU A 49 -3.94 -14.31 -12.83
N HIS A 50 -4.80 -13.43 -13.36
CA HIS A 50 -6.21 -13.73 -13.64
C HIS A 50 -6.35 -14.71 -14.81
N HIS A 51 -5.35 -14.76 -15.70
CA HIS A 51 -5.24 -15.79 -16.74
C HIS A 51 -4.81 -17.16 -16.19
N ILE A 52 -4.32 -17.23 -14.94
CA ILE A 52 -3.77 -18.44 -14.29
C ILE A 52 -4.65 -18.93 -13.13
N GLY A 53 -5.87 -18.40 -12.96
CA GLY A 53 -6.89 -18.97 -12.06
C GLY A 53 -6.52 -19.08 -10.57
N LEU A 54 -5.63 -18.22 -10.06
CA LEU A 54 -5.04 -18.34 -8.70
C LEU A 54 -5.49 -17.26 -7.71
N PHE A 55 -6.72 -16.74 -7.83
CA PHE A 55 -7.28 -15.80 -6.85
C PHE A 55 -8.77 -16.07 -6.58
N THR A 56 -9.06 -16.97 -5.64
CA THR A 56 -9.94 -16.62 -4.52
C THR A 56 -9.18 -15.71 -3.55
#